data_AF-A0A9J6FC28-F1
#
_entry.id   AF-A0A9J6FC28-F1
#
_cell.length_a   1.000
_cell.length_b   1.000
_cell.length_c   1.000
_cell.angle_alpha   90.00
_cell.angle_beta   90.00
_cell.angle_gamma   90.00
#
_symmetry.space_group_name_H-M   'P 1'
#
loop_
_entity.id
_entity.type
_entity.pdbx_description
1 polymer ?
#
loop_
_entity_poly.entity_id
_entity_poly.type
_entity_poly.pdbx_seq_one_letter_code
_entity_poly.pdbx_strand_id
1 'polypeptide(L)'
;MEVVSQEINNYGSVRCHNDCGVSSAGFLELLGSYHQSSIVEFEGAYYQQKQGVRIGFCLAPAQCDMLMARFDRWLEHELGDVGIVRVFWFVDDYIVPFMSLSGTSEQDAARWVLQFLNGHLTASP
;
A
#
# COMPACT_ATOMS: atom_id res chain seq x y z
N MET A 1 -9.84 -1.61 -1.83
CA MET A 1 -10.47 -1.59 -3.17
C MET A 1 -10.08 -0.36 -3.98
N GLU A 2 -10.06 0.83 -3.39
CA GLU A 2 -9.75 2.08 -4.12
C GLU A 2 -8.38 2.07 -4.82
N VAL A 3 -7.33 1.59 -4.14
CA VAL A 3 -5.97 1.46 -4.72
C VAL A 3 -6.01 0.65 -6.01
N VAL A 4 -6.58 -0.55 -5.98
CA VAL A 4 -6.63 -1.45 -7.15
C VAL A 4 -7.42 -0.80 -8.31
N SER A 5 -8.53 -0.14 -8.01
CA SER A 5 -9.33 0.59 -9.00
C SER A 5 -8.54 1.75 -9.65
N GLN A 6 -7.85 2.55 -8.84
CA GLN A 6 -7.01 3.65 -9.32
C GLN A 6 -5.85 3.14 -10.20
N GLU A 7 -5.19 2.05 -9.81
CA GLU A 7 -4.12 1.47 -10.63
C GLU A 7 -4.63 0.95 -11.98
N ILE A 8 -5.79 0.29 -12.01
CA ILE A 8 -6.42 -0.13 -13.27
C ILE A 8 -6.71 1.09 -14.17
N ASN A 9 -7.17 2.20 -13.58
CA ASN A 9 -7.43 3.42 -14.34
C ASN A 9 -6.13 4.07 -14.86
N ASN A 10 -5.05 4.04 -14.05
CA ASN A 10 -3.76 4.63 -14.42
C ASN A 10 -3.07 3.87 -15.56
N TYR A 11 -3.12 2.53 -15.55
CA TYR A 11 -2.47 1.70 -16.58
C TYR A 11 -3.40 1.30 -17.74
N GLY A 12 -4.70 1.53 -17.59
CA GLY A 12 -5.73 1.19 -18.56
C GLY A 12 -6.25 -0.24 -18.44
N SER A 13 -7.57 -0.40 -18.54
CA SER A 13 -8.29 -1.68 -18.36
C SER A 13 -7.86 -2.80 -19.32
N VAL A 14 -7.36 -2.45 -20.51
CA VAL A 14 -6.90 -3.42 -21.52
C VAL A 14 -5.60 -4.10 -21.08
N ARG A 15 -4.69 -3.38 -20.42
CA ARG A 15 -3.45 -3.97 -19.87
C ARG A 15 -3.71 -4.82 -18.64
N CYS A 16 -4.78 -4.53 -17.92
CA CYS A 16 -5.20 -5.27 -16.72
C CYS A 16 -6.16 -6.43 -17.01
N HIS A 17 -6.44 -6.72 -18.30
CA HIS A 17 -7.27 -7.85 -18.68
C HIS A 17 -6.48 -9.15 -18.53
N ASN A 18 -7.12 -10.15 -17.94
CA ASN A 18 -6.59 -11.51 -17.93
C ASN A 18 -7.19 -12.32 -19.09
N ASP A 19 -6.57 -13.46 -19.39
CA ASP A 19 -7.05 -14.40 -20.42
C ASP A 19 -8.41 -15.05 -20.07
N CYS A 20 -8.89 -14.83 -18.84
CA CYS A 20 -10.16 -15.38 -18.34
C CYS A 20 -11.39 -14.57 -18.77
N GLY A 21 -11.23 -13.47 -19.51
CA GLY A 21 -12.34 -12.66 -20.03
C GLY A 21 -13.13 -11.90 -18.96
N VAL A 22 -12.56 -11.73 -17.77
CA VAL A 22 -13.19 -10.97 -16.68
C VAL A 22 -12.93 -9.49 -16.88
N SER A 23 -14.00 -8.70 -16.98
CA SER A 23 -13.88 -7.24 -17.06
C SER A 23 -13.24 -6.67 -15.79
N SER A 24 -12.56 -5.52 -15.88
CA SER A 24 -11.99 -4.86 -14.71
C SER A 24 -13.04 -4.56 -13.63
N ALA A 25 -14.27 -4.23 -14.03
CA ALA A 25 -15.39 -4.04 -13.11
C ALA A 25 -15.77 -5.34 -12.40
N GLY A 26 -15.89 -6.44 -13.15
CA GLY A 26 -16.19 -7.76 -12.57
C GLY A 26 -15.08 -8.28 -11.66
N PHE A 27 -13.82 -8.00 -11.99
CA PHE A 27 -12.70 -8.31 -11.11
C PHE A 27 -12.75 -7.53 -9.81
N LEU A 28 -13.04 -6.22 -9.86
CA LEU A 28 -13.21 -5.41 -8.66
C LEU A 28 -14.39 -5.88 -7.81
N GLU A 29 -15.51 -6.25 -8.44
CA GLU A 29 -16.65 -6.83 -7.73
C GLU A 29 -16.26 -8.13 -7.02
N LEU A 30 -15.60 -9.06 -7.71
CA LEU A 30 -15.14 -10.33 -7.15
C LEU A 30 -14.17 -10.12 -5.98
N LEU A 31 -13.23 -9.17 -6.12
CA LEU A 31 -12.29 -8.81 -5.07
C LEU A 31 -12.99 -8.18 -3.85
N GLY A 32 -14.02 -7.37 -4.09
CA GLY A 32 -14.87 -6.80 -3.05
C GLY A 32 -15.62 -7.87 -2.28
N SER A 33 -16.26 -8.81 -2.99
CA SER A 33 -16.92 -9.97 -2.37
C SER A 33 -15.94 -10.83 -1.58
N TYR A 34 -14.75 -11.09 -2.13
CA TYR A 34 -13.70 -11.84 -1.44
C TYR A 34 -13.29 -11.19 -0.10
N HIS A 35 -13.13 -9.87 -0.07
CA HIS A 35 -12.89 -9.15 1.18
C HIS A 35 -14.08 -9.22 2.14
N GLN A 36 -15.32 -9.11 1.65
CA GLN A 36 -16.51 -9.19 2.52
C GLN A 36 -16.70 -10.59 3.12
N SER A 37 -16.32 -11.64 2.39
CA SER A 37 -16.32 -13.03 2.86
C SER A 37 -15.20 -13.34 3.86
N SER A 38 -14.44 -12.33 4.26
CA SER A 38 -13.46 -12.42 5.32
C SER A 38 -14.14 -12.54 6.70
N ILE A 39 -14.61 -13.74 7.00
CA ILE A 39 -15.08 -14.18 8.32
C ILE A 39 -14.01 -15.09 8.97
N VAL A 40 -13.76 -14.96 10.27
CA VAL A 40 -12.90 -15.84 11.08
C VAL A 40 -13.72 -16.35 12.25
N GLU A 41 -13.58 -17.62 12.59
CA GLU A 41 -14.14 -18.19 13.81
C GLU A 41 -13.09 -18.15 14.92
N PHE A 42 -13.49 -17.69 16.10
CA PHE A 42 -12.66 -17.66 17.29
C PHE A 42 -13.54 -17.90 18.51
N GLU A 43 -13.23 -18.96 19.26
CA GLU A 43 -13.96 -19.38 20.47
C GLU A 43 -15.47 -19.55 20.25
N GLY A 44 -15.87 -20.11 19.10
CA GLY A 44 -17.28 -20.34 18.75
C GLY A 44 -18.02 -19.10 18.27
N ALA A 45 -17.37 -17.94 18.21
CA ALA A 45 -17.92 -16.71 17.67
C ALA A 45 -17.31 -16.37 16.30
N TYR A 46 -18.10 -15.72 15.44
CA TYR A 46 -17.67 -15.32 14.09
C TYR A 46 -17.38 -13.82 14.05
N TYR A 47 -16.22 -13.48 13.50
CA TYR A 47 -15.73 -12.11 13.38
C TYR A 47 -15.45 -11.77 11.93
N GLN A 48 -15.86 -10.56 11.53
CA GLN A 48 -15.54 -10.03 10.20
C GLN A 48 -14.42 -8.99 10.34
N GLN A 49 -13.38 -9.14 9.54
CA GLN A 49 -12.32 -8.14 9.46
C GLN A 49 -12.84 -6.94 8.66
N LYS A 50 -12.96 -5.78 9.31
CA LYS A 50 -13.49 -4.55 8.70
C LYS A 50 -12.45 -3.74 7.93
N GLN A 51 -11.17 -3.86 8.28
CA GLN A 51 -10.10 -3.05 7.73
C GLN A 51 -8.80 -3.85 7.60
N GLY A 52 -7.96 -3.42 6.66
CA GLY A 52 -6.66 -4.01 6.41
C GLY A 52 -6.72 -5.24 5.50
N VAL A 53 -5.52 -5.70 5.12
CA VAL A 53 -5.35 -6.96 4.40
C VAL A 53 -5.34 -8.10 5.42
N ARG A 54 -6.02 -9.21 5.10
CA ARG A 54 -6.09 -10.35 6.01
C ARG A 54 -4.80 -11.18 5.94
N ILE A 55 -4.18 -11.42 7.09
CA ILE A 55 -3.00 -12.28 7.21
C ILE A 55 -3.40 -13.75 6.95
N GLY A 56 -2.59 -14.47 6.20
CA GLY A 56 -2.82 -15.89 5.85
C GLY A 56 -3.71 -16.11 4.62
N PHE A 57 -4.08 -15.03 3.92
CA PHE A 57 -4.83 -15.12 2.65
C PHE A 57 -3.88 -15.15 1.45
N CYS A 58 -4.24 -15.92 0.41
CA CYS A 58 -3.39 -16.09 -0.77
C CYS A 58 -3.23 -14.80 -1.59
N LEU A 59 -4.20 -13.89 -1.55
CA LEU A 59 -4.12 -12.59 -2.22
C LEU A 59 -3.45 -11.52 -1.36
N ALA A 60 -3.20 -11.78 -0.09
CA ALA A 60 -2.65 -10.77 0.82
C ALA A 60 -1.29 -10.21 0.37
N PRO A 61 -0.31 -11.03 -0.09
CA PRO A 61 0.97 -10.51 -0.56
C PRO A 61 0.80 -9.55 -1.74
N ALA A 62 0.04 -9.95 -2.77
CA ALA A 62 -0.18 -9.12 -3.95
C ALA A 62 -0.91 -7.80 -3.63
N GLN A 63 -1.82 -7.82 -2.66
CA GLN A 63 -2.51 -6.61 -2.21
C GLN A 63 -1.59 -5.69 -1.41
N CYS A 64 -0.74 -6.24 -0.55
CA CYS A 64 0.29 -5.48 0.13
C CYS A 64 1.24 -4.84 -0.90
N ASP A 65 1.71 -5.60 -1.89
CA ASP A 65 2.60 -5.07 -2.92
C ASP A 65 1.99 -3.90 -3.69
N MET A 66 0.70 -3.97 -4.04
CA MET A 66 0.00 -2.86 -4.69
C MET A 66 -0.13 -1.62 -3.78
N LEU A 67 -0.42 -1.84 -2.49
CA LEU A 67 -0.52 -0.76 -1.51
C LEU A 67 0.85 -0.08 -1.30
N MET A 68 1.90 -0.87 -1.15
CA MET A 68 3.26 -0.39 -0.94
C MET A 68 3.81 0.29 -2.20
N ALA A 69 3.52 -0.23 -3.40
CA ALA A 69 3.90 0.44 -4.65
C ALA A 69 3.24 1.82 -4.82
N ARG A 70 1.98 1.99 -4.37
CA ARG A 70 1.33 3.31 -4.34
C ARG A 70 2.03 4.23 -3.34
N PHE A 71 2.37 3.71 -2.18
CA PHE A 71 3.06 4.46 -1.13
C PHE A 71 4.47 4.87 -1.57
N ASP A 72 5.20 4.01 -2.26
CA ASP A 72 6.51 4.31 -2.87
C ASP A 72 6.43 5.50 -3.81
N ARG A 73 5.48 5.49 -4.75
CA ARG A 73 5.28 6.63 -5.68
C ARG A 73 4.95 7.93 -4.96
N TRP A 74 4.17 7.84 -3.89
CA TRP A 74 3.84 8.98 -3.06
C TRP A 74 5.07 9.48 -2.28
N LEU A 75 5.86 8.59 -1.67
CA LEU A 75 7.12 8.97 -1.03
C LEU A 75 8.07 9.63 -2.03
N GLU A 76 8.28 9.04 -3.20
CA GLU A 76 9.17 9.60 -4.22
C GLU A 76 8.75 11.03 -4.63
N HIS A 77 7.45 11.28 -4.75
CA HIS A 77 6.91 12.62 -5.03
C HIS A 77 7.22 13.63 -3.91
N GLU A 78 6.96 13.24 -2.65
CA GLU A 78 7.08 14.14 -1.50
C GLU A 78 8.52 14.34 -1.05
N LEU A 79 9.40 13.39 -1.36
CA LEU A 79 10.78 13.33 -0.92
C LEU A 79 11.80 13.73 -1.98
N GLY A 80 11.36 13.97 -3.22
CA GLY A 80 12.23 14.24 -4.38
C GLY A 80 13.24 15.37 -4.18
N ASP A 81 12.93 16.32 -3.29
CA ASP A 81 13.79 17.49 -3.01
C ASP A 81 14.69 17.34 -1.78
N VAL A 82 14.59 16.24 -1.01
CA VAL A 82 15.21 16.11 0.34
C VAL A 82 16.58 15.39 0.32
N GLY A 83 17.20 15.18 -0.85
CA GLY A 83 18.49 14.47 -0.94
C GLY A 83 18.39 12.99 -0.54
N ILE A 84 17.18 12.42 -0.58
CA ILE A 84 16.93 11.00 -0.38
C ILE A 84 17.33 10.26 -1.65
N VAL A 85 18.14 9.21 -1.49
CA VAL A 85 18.71 8.49 -2.64
C VAL A 85 17.68 7.54 -3.23
N ARG A 86 16.95 6.83 -2.37
CA ARG A 86 15.94 5.83 -2.72
C ARG A 86 15.17 5.43 -1.46
N VAL A 87 13.98 4.88 -1.60
CA VAL A 87 13.26 4.16 -0.54
C VAL A 87 13.26 2.68 -0.87
N PHE A 88 13.52 1.84 0.12
CA PHE A 88 13.33 0.39 0.03
C PHE A 88 12.30 -0.03 1.05
N TRP A 89 11.49 -1.02 0.73
CA TRP A 89 10.50 -1.56 1.65
C TRP A 89 10.44 -3.08 1.59
N PHE A 90 10.04 -3.69 2.68
CA PHE A 90 9.72 -5.12 2.77
C PHE A 90 8.53 -5.30 3.71
N VAL A 91 7.37 -5.62 3.14
CA VAL A 91 6.10 -5.74 3.87
C VAL A 91 5.77 -4.45 4.64
N ASP A 92 6.08 -4.38 5.94
CA ASP A 92 5.84 -3.25 6.84
C ASP A 92 7.12 -2.47 7.20
N ASP A 93 8.30 -2.95 6.80
CA ASP A 93 9.57 -2.31 7.07
C ASP A 93 10.00 -1.37 5.95
N TYR A 94 10.53 -0.19 6.31
CA TYR A 94 11.10 0.80 5.39
C TYR A 94 12.56 1.10 5.69
N ILE A 95 13.37 1.15 4.65
CA ILE A 95 14.76 1.61 4.69
C ILE A 95 14.88 2.83 3.77
N VAL A 96 15.17 3.98 4.37
CA VAL A 96 15.28 5.27 3.67
C VAL A 96 16.72 5.78 3.79
N PRO A 97 17.61 5.52 2.81
CA PRO A 97 18.93 6.12 2.77
C PRO A 97 18.90 7.61 2.41
N PHE A 98 19.59 8.41 3.22
CA PHE A 98 19.78 9.84 3.01
C PHE A 98 21.21 10.13 2.54
N MET A 99 21.35 11.05 1.58
CA MET A 99 22.65 11.64 1.28
C MET A 99 22.81 12.90 2.14
N SER A 100 23.80 12.89 3.05
CA SER A 100 24.09 14.09 3.85
C SER A 100 24.65 15.18 2.93
N LEU A 101 23.78 16.08 2.47
CA LEU A 101 24.19 17.37 1.96
C LEU A 101 24.62 18.20 3.18
N SER A 102 25.89 18.54 3.21
CA SER A 102 26.60 19.25 4.31
C SER A 102 25.69 20.21 5.10
N GLY A 103 25.30 19.82 6.31
CA GLY A 103 24.60 20.69 7.27
C GLY A 103 23.36 20.10 7.95
N THR A 104 22.73 19.06 7.37
CA THR A 104 21.54 18.42 8.00
C THR A 104 21.97 17.19 8.78
N SER A 105 21.66 17.15 10.09
CA SER A 105 21.95 15.97 10.91
C SER A 105 21.05 14.80 10.50
N GLU A 106 21.59 13.58 10.51
CA GLU A 106 20.83 12.35 10.23
C GLU A 106 19.57 12.24 11.11
N GLN A 107 19.66 12.75 12.35
CA GLN A 107 18.57 12.74 13.32
C GLN A 107 17.41 13.67 12.93
N ASP A 108 17.70 14.80 12.28
CA ASP A 108 16.67 15.74 11.84
C ASP A 108 15.93 15.22 10.60
N ALA A 109 16.65 14.61 9.66
CA ALA A 109 16.06 13.94 8.50
C ALA A 109 15.18 12.76 8.93
N ALA A 110 15.67 11.91 9.82
CA ALA A 110 14.90 10.79 10.37
C ALA A 110 13.65 11.27 11.14
N ARG A 111 13.79 12.32 11.97
CA ARG A 111 12.65 12.90 12.71
C ARG A 111 11.61 13.47 11.76
N TRP A 112 12.03 14.17 10.71
CA TRP A 112 11.14 14.73 9.72
C TRP A 112 10.39 13.63 8.95
N VAL A 113 11.07 12.58 8.48
CA VAL A 113 10.40 11.43 7.82
C VAL A 113 9.42 10.77 8.78
N LEU A 114 9.79 10.53 10.03
CA LEU A 114 8.87 9.95 11.02
C LEU A 114 7.64 10.84 11.29
N GLN A 115 7.81 12.16 11.38
CA GLN A 115 6.68 13.09 11.52
C GLN A 115 5.80 13.12 10.29
N PHE A 116 6.41 13.12 9.11
CA PHE A 116 5.74 13.10 7.82
C PHE A 116 4.90 11.84 7.65
N LEU A 117 5.50 10.67 7.91
CA LEU A 117 4.82 9.37 7.87
C LEU A 117 3.69 9.29 8.90
N ASN A 118 3.92 9.68 10.15
CA ASN A 118 2.89 9.65 11.18
C ASN A 118 1.71 10.59 10.87
N GLY A 119 1.98 11.76 10.28
CA GLY A 119 0.94 12.72 9.90
C GLY A 119 0.03 12.23 8.78
N HIS A 120 0.52 11.36 7.90
CA HIS A 120 -0.22 10.88 6.73
C HIS A 120 -0.79 9.46 6.92
N LEU A 121 -0.13 8.59 7.70
CA LEU A 121 -0.63 7.25 8.01
C LEU A 121 -1.80 7.26 9.00
N THR A 122 -1.91 8.29 9.84
CA THR A 122 -3.06 8.46 10.77
C THR A 122 -4.24 9.20 10.13
N ALA A 123 -4.07 9.74 8.91
CA ALA A 123 -5.06 10.57 8.23
C ALA A 123 -5.89 9.83 7.18
N SER A 124 -5.72 8.51 6.99
CA SER A 124 -6.58 7.73 6.11
C SER A 124 -7.81 7.20 6.88
N PRO A 125 -9.04 7.50 6.44
CA PRO A 125 -10.28 6.97 7.03
C PRO A 125 -10.41 5.45 6.89
#